data_AF-A0A3D3B7D9-F1
#
_entry.id   AF-A0A3D3B7D9-F1
#
_cell.length_a   1.000
_cell.length_b   1.000
_cell.length_c   1.000
_cell.angle_alpha   90.00
_cell.angle_beta   90.00
_cell.angle_gamma   90.00
#
_symmetry.space_group_name_H-M   'P 1'
#
loop_
_entity.id
_entity.type
_entity.pdbx_description
1 polymer ?
#
loop_
_entity_poly.entity_id
_entity_poly.type
_entity_poly.pdbx_seq_one_letter_code
_entity_poly.pdbx_strand_id
1 'polypeptide(L)'
;MKARDPALRLRRRFSRRALLVGAGQTGLFGLLAWRLRQLQIMESSEYRLLSDENRVNRQLTAPVRGAVYDRFGVAIAEDKENLRVMVIPAYCKNLAATLAAISSIVTVSASDRDRIKRTTRRQSRYLPILVTEGLSWQQFGLLNVLAPQFPGVRTDRASYRRYSNARSAVHVVGYVGMAGKGEVDEDPVMRVPGFRIGKTGIEKGFDRQLRGRAGSISYEVDAHGRIVRELGSVPSEPGKDVVLTLDHELQAFALDRLASQRRGSLVALDCITGEVLVMVSMPSFDPNEIAFKADAQKWKALATSPDEPLNNRAAAGLYPPGS
;
A
#
# COMPACT_ATOMS: atom_id res chain seq x y z
N MET A 1 -62.60 -52.32 -55.78
CA MET A 1 -61.92 -51.72 -54.60
C MET A 1 -60.49 -52.26 -54.52
N LYS A 2 -59.46 -51.46 -54.85
CA LYS A 2 -58.05 -51.85 -54.69
C LYS A 2 -57.64 -51.68 -53.22
N ALA A 3 -57.39 -52.78 -52.52
CA ALA A 3 -56.84 -52.77 -51.17
C ALA A 3 -55.44 -52.11 -51.21
N ARG A 4 -55.30 -50.98 -50.53
CA ARG A 4 -54.03 -50.26 -50.39
C ARG A 4 -53.17 -50.96 -49.34
N ASP A 5 -52.06 -51.51 -49.81
CA ASP A 5 -51.04 -52.23 -49.05
C ASP A 5 -50.55 -51.44 -47.78
N PRO A 6 -50.71 -51.98 -46.56
CA PRO A 6 -50.34 -51.31 -45.31
C PRO A 6 -48.82 -51.12 -45.13
N ALA A 7 -47.98 -51.93 -45.79
CA ALA A 7 -46.52 -51.87 -45.66
C ALA A 7 -45.91 -50.57 -46.23
N LEU A 8 -46.48 -50.05 -47.31
CA LEU A 8 -46.05 -48.78 -47.93
C LEU A 8 -46.34 -47.55 -47.06
N ARG A 9 -47.39 -47.60 -46.21
CA ARG A 9 -47.73 -46.50 -45.30
C ARG A 9 -46.77 -46.41 -44.11
N LEU A 10 -46.31 -47.55 -43.58
CA LEU A 10 -45.32 -47.57 -42.48
C LEU A 10 -43.96 -47.03 -42.94
N ARG A 11 -43.43 -47.47 -44.09
CA ARG A 11 -42.16 -46.95 -44.64
C ARG A 11 -42.21 -45.44 -44.94
N ARG A 12 -43.31 -44.93 -45.52
CA ARG A 12 -43.48 -43.49 -45.76
C ARG A 12 -43.63 -42.66 -44.48
N ARG A 13 -44.31 -43.17 -43.44
CA ARG A 13 -44.42 -42.48 -42.14
C ARG A 13 -43.10 -42.47 -41.37
N PHE A 14 -42.34 -43.58 -41.41
CA PHE A 14 -41.03 -43.67 -40.78
C PHE A 14 -40.01 -42.74 -41.47
N SER A 15 -40.01 -42.72 -42.81
CA SER A 15 -39.16 -41.80 -43.61
C SER A 15 -39.51 -40.32 -43.38
N ARG A 16 -40.79 -39.95 -43.24
CA ARG A 16 -41.19 -38.57 -42.94
C ARG A 16 -40.82 -38.13 -41.52
N ARG A 17 -40.93 -39.01 -40.52
CA ARG A 17 -40.50 -38.71 -39.15
C ARG A 17 -38.98 -38.59 -39.05
N ALA A 18 -38.23 -39.47 -39.72
CA ALA A 18 -36.78 -39.37 -39.82
C ALA A 18 -36.34 -38.06 -40.52
N LEU A 19 -37.05 -37.65 -41.58
CA LEU A 19 -36.79 -36.38 -42.27
C LEU A 19 -37.07 -35.16 -41.36
N LEU A 20 -38.19 -35.18 -40.62
CA LEU A 20 -38.54 -34.09 -39.69
C LEU A 20 -37.55 -33.98 -38.53
N VAL A 21 -37.14 -35.12 -37.95
CA VAL A 21 -36.13 -35.14 -36.88
C VAL A 21 -34.77 -34.71 -37.42
N GLY A 22 -34.36 -35.18 -38.61
CA GLY A 22 -33.11 -34.77 -39.25
C GLY A 22 -33.07 -33.29 -39.62
N ALA A 23 -34.19 -32.74 -40.11
CA ALA A 23 -34.32 -31.30 -40.38
C ALA A 23 -34.27 -30.48 -39.08
N GLY A 24 -34.94 -30.95 -38.02
CA GLY A 24 -34.87 -30.34 -36.68
C GLY A 24 -33.46 -30.34 -36.11
N GLN A 25 -32.74 -31.47 -36.22
CA GLN A 25 -31.34 -31.59 -35.79
C GLN A 25 -30.43 -30.65 -36.61
N THR A 26 -30.59 -30.62 -37.93
CA THR A 26 -29.79 -29.74 -38.81
C THR A 26 -30.05 -28.26 -38.49
N GLY A 27 -31.31 -27.89 -38.24
CA GLY A 27 -31.66 -26.54 -37.80
C GLY A 27 -31.02 -26.17 -36.46
N LEU A 28 -31.04 -27.09 -35.49
CA LEU A 28 -30.39 -26.89 -34.19
C LEU A 28 -28.87 -26.72 -34.33
N PHE A 29 -28.21 -27.60 -35.09
CA PHE A 29 -26.77 -27.49 -35.36
C PHE A 29 -26.42 -26.20 -36.11
N GLY A 30 -27.26 -25.77 -37.05
CA GLY A 30 -27.11 -24.49 -37.74
C GLY A 30 -27.21 -23.30 -36.79
N LEU A 31 -28.17 -23.31 -35.88
CA LEU A 31 -28.34 -22.27 -34.86
C LEU A 31 -27.16 -22.24 -33.87
N LEU A 32 -26.67 -23.41 -33.45
CA LEU A 32 -25.48 -23.51 -32.60
C LEU A 32 -24.22 -23.02 -33.33
N ALA A 33 -24.04 -23.38 -34.60
CA ALA A 33 -22.89 -22.93 -35.40
C ALA A 33 -22.94 -21.40 -35.65
N TRP A 34 -24.13 -20.86 -35.90
CA TRP A 34 -24.33 -19.42 -36.01
C TRP A 34 -24.02 -18.70 -34.69
N ARG A 35 -24.50 -19.22 -33.56
CA ARG A 35 -24.18 -18.69 -32.23
C ARG A 35 -22.68 -18.76 -31.93
N LEU A 36 -22.03 -19.87 -32.29
CA LEU A 36 -20.58 -20.03 -32.14
C LEU A 36 -19.81 -19.01 -32.97
N ARG A 37 -20.24 -18.78 -34.22
CA ARG A 37 -19.66 -17.75 -35.10
C ARG A 37 -19.84 -16.34 -34.53
N GLN A 38 -21.01 -16.03 -33.97
CA GLN A 38 -21.27 -14.75 -33.30
C GLN A 38 -20.26 -14.53 -32.16
N LEU A 39 -20.11 -15.52 -31.27
CA LEU A 39 -19.18 -15.45 -30.15
C LEU A 39 -17.71 -15.36 -30.61
N GLN A 40 -17.32 -16.13 -31.63
CA GLN A 40 -15.91 -16.22 -32.07
C GLN A 40 -15.45 -15.10 -33.00
N ILE A 41 -16.35 -14.45 -33.74
CA ILE A 41 -15.97 -13.42 -34.73
C ILE A 41 -16.39 -12.02 -34.26
N MET A 42 -17.66 -11.83 -33.88
CA MET A 42 -18.18 -10.49 -33.56
C MET A 42 -17.78 -10.01 -32.17
N GLU A 43 -17.78 -10.90 -31.17
CA GLU A 43 -17.41 -10.55 -29.78
C GLU A 43 -15.93 -10.88 -29.47
N SER A 44 -15.15 -11.30 -30.48
CA SER A 44 -13.76 -11.74 -30.32
C SER A 44 -12.83 -10.66 -29.74
N SER A 45 -13.06 -9.40 -30.09
CA SER A 45 -12.29 -8.26 -29.59
C SER A 45 -12.62 -7.96 -28.12
N GLU A 46 -13.88 -8.12 -27.72
CA GLU A 46 -14.35 -7.89 -26.35
C GLU A 46 -13.89 -9.01 -25.41
N TYR A 47 -13.97 -10.27 -25.85
CA TYR A 47 -13.44 -11.41 -25.08
C TYR A 47 -11.91 -11.45 -25.03
N ARG A 48 -11.21 -10.98 -26.08
CA ARG A 48 -9.75 -10.81 -26.03
C ARG A 48 -9.36 -9.72 -25.04
N LEU A 49 -10.05 -8.58 -25.02
CA LEU A 49 -9.83 -7.53 -24.02
C LEU A 49 -10.10 -8.03 -22.59
N LEU A 50 -11.19 -8.76 -22.35
CA LEU A 50 -11.48 -9.37 -21.04
C LEU A 50 -10.45 -10.44 -20.63
N SER A 51 -9.87 -11.16 -21.60
CA SER A 51 -8.81 -12.14 -21.35
C SER A 51 -7.46 -11.47 -21.11
N ASP A 52 -7.16 -10.38 -21.82
CA ASP A 52 -5.96 -9.57 -21.63
C ASP A 52 -6.02 -8.82 -20.29
N GLU A 53 -7.18 -8.28 -19.91
CA GLU A 53 -7.37 -7.56 -18.64
C GLU A 53 -7.20 -8.48 -17.42
N ASN A 54 -7.58 -9.76 -17.55
CA ASN A 54 -7.28 -10.79 -16.55
C ASN A 54 -5.80 -11.24 -16.56
N ARG A 55 -5.08 -11.03 -17.66
CA ARG A 55 -3.66 -11.39 -17.82
C ARG A 55 -2.70 -10.27 -17.41
N VAL A 56 -3.18 -9.03 -17.34
CA VAL A 56 -2.35 -7.87 -16.96
C VAL A 56 -2.55 -7.53 -15.50
N ASN A 57 -1.54 -7.84 -14.68
CA ASN A 57 -1.49 -7.42 -13.28
C ASN A 57 -0.74 -6.09 -13.17
N ARG A 58 -1.45 -5.02 -12.78
CA ARG A 58 -0.86 -3.69 -12.56
C ARG A 58 -0.48 -3.53 -11.09
N GLN A 59 0.82 -3.45 -10.82
CA GLN A 59 1.35 -3.18 -9.49
C GLN A 59 1.63 -1.68 -9.33
N LEU A 60 1.08 -1.06 -8.29
CA LEU A 60 1.36 0.35 -7.98
C LEU A 60 2.74 0.52 -7.34
N THR A 61 3.42 1.59 -7.73
CA THR A 61 4.73 1.98 -7.17
C THR A 61 4.54 3.23 -6.32
N ALA A 62 5.02 3.18 -5.08
CA ALA A 62 4.92 4.31 -4.17
C ALA A 62 5.70 5.53 -4.71
N PRO A 63 5.10 6.73 -4.72
CA PRO A 63 5.82 7.97 -4.97
C PRO A 63 6.74 8.35 -3.81
N VAL A 64 7.71 9.22 -4.07
CA VAL A 64 8.50 9.88 -3.03
C VAL A 64 7.66 11.01 -2.44
N ARG A 65 7.57 11.08 -1.11
CA ARG A 65 6.82 12.12 -0.42
C ARG A 65 7.63 13.42 -0.39
N GLY A 66 6.97 14.56 -0.63
CA GLY A 66 7.59 15.89 -0.54
C GLY A 66 8.12 16.19 0.86
N ALA A 67 9.20 16.95 0.95
CA ALA A 67 9.81 17.37 2.20
C ALA A 67 9.03 18.54 2.85
N VAL A 68 9.18 18.67 4.16
CA VAL A 68 8.65 19.80 4.93
C VAL A 68 9.82 20.59 5.47
N TYR A 69 9.85 21.87 5.14
CA TYR A 69 10.90 22.81 5.50
C TYR A 69 10.39 23.85 6.50
N ASP A 70 11.31 24.33 7.31
CA ASP A 70 11.23 25.57 8.09
C ASP A 70 11.25 26.80 7.16
N ARG A 71 10.87 27.98 7.67
CA ARG A 71 11.03 29.29 7.01
C ARG A 71 12.45 29.59 6.51
N PHE A 72 13.48 29.01 7.11
CA PHE A 72 14.88 29.12 6.70
C PHE A 72 15.35 28.01 5.74
N GLY A 73 14.45 27.12 5.30
CA GLY A 73 14.78 26.03 4.38
C GLY A 73 15.43 24.81 5.03
N VAL A 74 15.42 24.72 6.37
CA VAL A 74 15.90 23.53 7.09
C VAL A 74 14.84 22.43 7.03
N ALA A 75 15.24 21.22 6.62
CA ALA A 75 14.31 20.09 6.50
C ALA A 75 13.88 19.58 7.90
N ILE A 76 12.59 19.72 8.19
CA ILE A 76 11.96 19.20 9.42
C ILE A 76 11.46 17.77 9.20
N ALA A 77 10.86 17.49 8.04
CA ALA A 77 10.44 16.14 7.66
C ALA A 77 10.90 15.82 6.24
N GLU A 78 11.61 14.71 6.06
CA GLU A 78 12.13 14.28 4.78
C GLU A 78 12.03 12.76 4.61
N ASP A 79 12.00 12.30 3.37
CA ASP A 79 12.06 10.88 3.05
C ASP A 79 13.52 10.43 2.97
N LYS A 80 13.89 9.43 3.78
CA LYS A 80 15.20 8.78 3.69
C LYS A 80 15.10 7.40 3.07
N GLU A 81 16.18 6.96 2.44
CA GLU A 81 16.27 5.63 1.86
C GLU A 81 16.08 4.54 2.93
N ASN A 82 15.20 3.60 2.64
CA ASN A 82 14.87 2.44 3.44
C ASN A 82 15.19 1.18 2.66
N LEU A 83 16.28 0.51 3.04
CA LEU A 83 16.62 -0.79 2.49
C LEU A 83 15.81 -1.85 3.24
N ARG A 84 15.03 -2.64 2.50
CA ARG A 84 14.12 -3.63 3.09
C ARG A 84 14.23 -4.98 2.39
N VAL A 85 13.82 -6.01 3.10
CA VAL A 85 13.71 -7.37 2.57
C VAL A 85 12.27 -7.85 2.66
N MET A 86 11.80 -8.41 1.55
CA MET A 86 10.46 -8.94 1.37
C MET A 86 10.54 -10.41 1.00
N VAL A 87 9.47 -11.13 1.30
CA VAL A 87 9.31 -12.53 0.94
C VAL A 87 8.05 -12.72 0.12
N ILE A 88 8.13 -13.51 -0.94
CA ILE A 88 7.01 -13.94 -1.78
C ILE A 88 6.76 -15.42 -1.45
N PRO A 89 5.75 -15.73 -0.61
CA PRO A 89 5.53 -17.09 -0.11
C PRO A 89 5.39 -18.15 -1.19
N ALA A 90 4.85 -17.80 -2.37
CA ALA A 90 4.66 -18.74 -3.49
C ALA A 90 5.97 -19.32 -4.05
N TYR A 91 7.07 -18.58 -3.93
CA TYR A 91 8.38 -19.02 -4.43
C TYR A 91 9.24 -19.69 -3.35
N CYS A 92 8.80 -19.67 -2.10
CA CYS A 92 9.48 -20.35 -1.01
C CYS A 92 9.03 -21.81 -0.92
N LYS A 93 9.98 -22.75 -0.93
CA LYS A 93 9.69 -24.18 -0.65
C LYS A 93 9.09 -24.36 0.74
N ASN A 94 9.72 -23.76 1.74
CA ASN A 94 9.24 -23.71 3.11
C ASN A 94 9.51 -22.31 3.68
N LEU A 95 8.44 -21.55 3.92
CA LEU A 95 8.50 -20.19 4.43
C LEU A 95 9.21 -20.10 5.79
N ALA A 96 8.94 -21.04 6.70
CA ALA A 96 9.53 -21.03 8.04
C ALA A 96 11.04 -21.29 8.00
N ALA A 97 11.47 -22.25 7.18
CA ALA A 97 12.89 -22.54 6.97
C ALA A 97 13.61 -21.37 6.28
N THR A 98 12.98 -20.73 5.30
CA THR A 98 13.53 -19.57 4.59
C THR A 98 13.72 -18.38 5.54
N LEU A 99 12.73 -18.09 6.39
CA LEU A 99 12.83 -17.04 7.42
C LEU A 99 13.90 -17.37 8.46
N ALA A 100 14.07 -18.64 8.84
CA ALA A 100 15.13 -19.07 9.73
C ALA A 100 16.52 -18.88 9.10
N ALA A 101 16.69 -19.21 7.83
CA ALA A 101 17.95 -19.06 7.12
C ALA A 101 18.37 -17.57 6.98
N ILE A 102 17.44 -16.68 6.62
CA ILE A 102 17.71 -15.24 6.54
C ILE A 102 17.99 -14.63 7.91
N SER A 103 17.50 -15.24 9.00
CA SER A 103 17.70 -14.71 10.35
C SER A 103 19.17 -14.68 10.79
N SER A 104 20.06 -15.39 10.08
CA SER A 104 21.50 -15.29 10.26
C SER A 104 22.10 -13.96 9.76
N ILE A 105 21.45 -13.31 8.79
CA ILE A 105 21.90 -12.08 8.14
C ILE A 105 21.15 -10.87 8.71
N VAL A 106 19.86 -11.03 8.96
CA VAL A 106 18.98 -9.95 9.40
C VAL A 106 18.17 -10.36 10.62
N THR A 107 18.02 -9.45 11.58
CA THR A 107 17.16 -9.67 12.74
C THR A 107 15.69 -9.79 12.30
N VAL A 108 15.14 -11.00 12.43
CA VAL A 108 13.70 -11.27 12.24
C VAL A 108 13.11 -11.63 13.60
N SER A 109 12.37 -10.68 14.18
CA SER A 109 11.74 -10.86 15.48
C SER A 109 10.66 -11.94 15.46
N ALA A 110 10.30 -12.49 16.62
CA ALA A 110 9.19 -13.44 16.72
C ALA A 110 7.85 -12.82 16.28
N SER A 111 7.63 -11.54 16.63
CA SER A 111 6.44 -10.78 16.22
C SER A 111 6.37 -10.60 14.70
N ASP A 112 7.49 -10.38 14.02
CA ASP A 112 7.55 -10.32 12.55
C ASP A 112 7.18 -11.66 11.91
N ARG A 113 7.70 -12.77 12.43
CA ARG A 113 7.36 -14.12 11.93
C ARG A 113 5.87 -14.39 12.06
N ASP A 114 5.26 -14.03 13.18
CA ASP A 114 3.83 -14.22 13.40
C ASP A 114 2.96 -13.26 12.57
N ARG A 115 3.43 -12.03 12.33
CA ARG A 115 2.82 -11.11 11.37
C ARG A 115 2.83 -11.70 9.96
N ILE A 116 3.97 -12.18 9.47
CA ILE A 116 4.12 -12.77 8.13
C ILE A 116 3.22 -14.00 7.96
N LYS A 117 3.19 -14.90 8.96
CA LYS A 117 2.30 -16.08 8.96
C LYS A 117 0.82 -15.68 8.84
N ARG A 118 0.39 -14.67 9.61
CA ARG A 118 -1.00 -14.17 9.56
C ARG A 118 -1.31 -13.51 8.21
N THR A 119 -0.40 -12.70 7.66
CA THR A 119 -0.59 -12.06 6.36
C THR A 119 -0.68 -13.09 5.23
N THR A 120 0.17 -14.12 5.24
CA THR A 120 0.16 -15.20 4.23
C THR A 120 -1.17 -15.96 4.19
N ARG A 121 -1.91 -16.04 5.30
CA ARG A 121 -3.25 -16.67 5.36
C ARG A 121 -4.36 -15.77 4.82
N ARG A 122 -4.17 -14.45 4.82
CA ARG A 122 -5.19 -13.45 4.46
C ARG A 122 -5.04 -12.92 3.04
N GLN A 123 -3.82 -12.93 2.50
CA GLN A 123 -3.47 -12.34 1.22
C GLN A 123 -2.95 -13.42 0.26
N SER A 124 -3.01 -13.16 -1.05
CA SER A 124 -2.44 -14.04 -2.07
C SER A 124 -0.96 -14.34 -1.80
N ARG A 125 -0.55 -15.60 -1.97
CA ARG A 125 0.83 -16.07 -1.77
C ARG A 125 1.83 -15.47 -2.77
N TYR A 126 1.35 -14.86 -3.84
CA TYR A 126 2.18 -14.22 -4.86
C TYR A 126 2.50 -12.75 -4.55
N LEU A 127 1.84 -12.16 -3.54
CA LEU A 127 2.12 -10.78 -3.16
C LEU A 127 3.30 -10.72 -2.18
N PRO A 128 4.24 -9.78 -2.36
CA PRO A 128 5.39 -9.64 -1.49
C PRO A 128 4.95 -9.16 -0.10
N ILE A 129 5.50 -9.81 0.94
CA ILE A 129 5.27 -9.48 2.34
C ILE A 129 6.57 -8.90 2.92
N LEU A 130 6.49 -7.72 3.53
CA LEU A 130 7.61 -7.10 4.23
C LEU A 130 8.06 -7.97 5.40
N VAL A 131 9.31 -8.44 5.35
CA VAL A 131 9.94 -9.18 6.46
C VAL A 131 10.46 -8.18 7.48
N THR A 132 11.36 -7.29 7.05
CA THR A 132 11.98 -6.27 7.89
C THR A 132 12.54 -5.13 7.05
N GLU A 133 12.71 -3.96 7.69
CA GLU A 133 13.13 -2.70 7.11
C GLU A 133 14.34 -2.12 7.86
N GLY A 134 15.04 -1.16 7.26
CA GLY A 134 16.25 -0.55 7.85
C GLY A 134 17.47 -1.46 7.81
N LEU A 135 17.69 -2.17 6.71
CA LEU A 135 18.90 -2.96 6.47
C LEU A 135 20.12 -2.06 6.34
N SER A 136 21.27 -2.51 6.85
CA SER A 136 22.54 -1.87 6.50
C SER A 136 22.90 -2.16 5.04
N TRP A 137 23.73 -1.32 4.44
CA TRP A 137 24.23 -1.55 3.07
C TRP A 137 24.92 -2.90 2.91
N GLN A 138 25.63 -3.35 3.95
CA GLN A 138 26.29 -4.65 4.01
C GLN A 138 25.27 -5.80 3.99
N GLN A 139 24.21 -5.72 4.81
CA GLN A 139 23.14 -6.73 4.84
C GLN A 139 22.38 -6.78 3.52
N PHE A 140 22.06 -5.61 2.95
CA PHE A 140 21.39 -5.51 1.66
C PHE A 140 22.24 -6.12 0.53
N GLY A 141 23.53 -5.80 0.49
CA GLY A 141 24.47 -6.39 -0.46
C GLY A 141 24.59 -7.90 -0.33
N LEU A 142 24.75 -8.40 0.90
CA LEU A 142 24.88 -9.83 1.16
C LEU A 142 23.63 -10.61 0.73
N LEU A 143 22.43 -10.09 1.00
CA LEU A 143 21.17 -10.70 0.56
C LEU A 143 21.05 -10.75 -0.97
N ASN A 144 21.55 -9.73 -1.67
CA ASN A 144 21.54 -9.73 -3.14
C ASN A 144 22.51 -10.75 -3.74
N VAL A 145 23.69 -10.91 -3.15
CA VAL A 145 24.66 -11.94 -3.58
C VAL A 145 24.11 -13.34 -3.35
N LEU A 146 23.43 -13.55 -2.21
CA LEU A 146 22.84 -14.84 -1.84
C LEU A 146 21.42 -15.05 -2.39
N ALA A 147 20.90 -14.12 -3.21
CA ALA A 147 19.53 -14.21 -3.74
C ALA A 147 19.21 -15.58 -4.41
N PRO A 148 20.13 -16.23 -5.16
CA PRO A 148 19.87 -17.56 -5.73
C PRO A 148 19.65 -18.66 -4.68
N GLN A 149 20.22 -18.51 -3.47
CA GLN A 149 20.09 -19.48 -2.37
C GLN A 149 18.78 -19.34 -1.61
N PHE A 150 18.09 -18.20 -1.77
CA PHE A 150 16.86 -17.89 -1.05
C PHE A 150 15.68 -17.65 -2.02
N PRO A 151 15.12 -18.73 -2.64
CA PRO A 151 13.95 -18.59 -3.50
C PRO A 151 12.79 -17.87 -2.83
N GLY A 152 12.28 -16.82 -3.48
CA GLY A 152 11.19 -15.99 -2.99
C GLY A 152 11.60 -14.83 -2.08
N VAL A 153 12.89 -14.67 -1.78
CA VAL A 153 13.38 -13.52 -1.02
C VAL A 153 13.82 -12.44 -1.99
N ARG A 154 13.31 -11.23 -1.80
CA ARG A 154 13.63 -10.07 -2.64
C ARG A 154 14.02 -8.90 -1.76
N THR A 155 15.11 -8.24 -2.09
CA THR A 155 15.44 -6.94 -1.50
C THR A 155 14.73 -5.84 -2.28
N ASP A 156 14.45 -4.73 -1.61
CA ASP A 156 13.77 -3.59 -2.22
C ASP A 156 14.27 -2.29 -1.60
N ARG A 157 14.22 -1.22 -2.39
CA ARG A 157 14.56 0.13 -1.95
C ARG A 157 13.25 0.92 -1.83
N ALA A 158 12.91 1.28 -0.61
CA ALA A 158 11.78 2.16 -0.32
C ALA A 158 12.28 3.45 0.32
N SER A 159 11.36 4.34 0.69
CA SER A 159 11.64 5.44 1.59
C SER A 159 10.95 5.22 2.94
N TYR A 160 11.45 5.88 3.97
CA TYR A 160 10.74 6.09 5.22
C TYR A 160 10.79 7.57 5.59
N ARG A 161 9.74 8.02 6.27
CA ARG A 161 9.66 9.40 6.73
C ARG A 161 10.52 9.58 7.97
N ARG A 162 11.46 10.53 7.94
CA ARG A 162 12.30 10.92 9.06
C ARG A 162 12.00 12.36 9.46
N TYR A 163 11.94 12.58 10.77
CA TYR A 163 11.72 13.89 11.37
C TYR A 163 12.98 14.37 12.07
N SER A 164 13.48 15.54 11.68
CA SER A 164 14.51 16.30 12.38
C SER A 164 13.85 17.08 13.53
N ASN A 165 14.55 17.25 14.66
CA ASN A 165 13.99 17.89 15.86
C ASN A 165 12.61 17.33 16.25
N ALA A 166 12.51 16.01 16.17
CA ALA A 166 11.25 15.30 16.09
C ALA A 166 10.29 15.63 17.25
N ARG A 167 10.82 15.87 18.45
CA ARG A 167 10.03 16.21 19.65
C ARG A 167 9.54 17.66 19.68
N SER A 168 10.25 18.62 19.10
CA SER A 168 9.80 20.03 19.13
C SER A 168 8.63 20.24 18.19
N ALA A 169 8.64 19.57 17.04
CA ALA A 169 7.73 19.84 15.95
C ALA A 169 6.53 18.88 15.83
N VAL A 170 6.50 17.77 16.59
CA VAL A 170 5.55 16.68 16.36
C VAL A 170 4.08 17.08 16.37
N HIS A 171 3.66 18.00 17.24
CA HIS A 171 2.25 18.39 17.32
C HIS A 171 1.80 19.29 16.17
N VAL A 172 2.75 19.99 15.54
CA VAL A 172 2.48 20.87 14.40
C VAL A 172 2.67 20.11 13.10
N VAL A 173 3.85 19.53 12.90
CA VAL A 173 4.18 18.76 11.69
C VAL A 173 3.35 17.48 11.64
N GLY A 174 3.18 16.81 12.77
CA GLY A 174 2.50 15.52 12.85
C GLY A 174 3.42 14.36 12.54
N TYR A 175 2.80 13.22 12.26
CA TYR A 175 3.51 12.02 11.83
C TYR A 175 2.73 11.27 10.76
N VAL A 176 3.41 10.34 10.10
CA VAL A 176 2.83 9.42 9.12
C VAL A 176 2.62 8.04 9.75
N GLY A 177 1.58 7.35 9.32
CA GLY A 177 1.26 6.00 9.78
C GLY A 177 0.63 5.16 8.68
N MET A 178 0.49 3.86 8.91
CA MET A 178 -0.21 2.97 7.99
C MET A 178 -1.68 3.39 7.83
N ALA A 179 -2.22 3.23 6.62
CA ALA A 179 -3.64 3.44 6.36
C ALA A 179 -4.49 2.43 7.16
N GLY A 180 -5.54 2.93 7.80
CA GLY A 180 -6.56 2.12 8.46
C GLY A 180 -7.51 1.50 7.44
N LYS A 181 -8.33 0.53 7.88
CA LYS A 181 -9.22 -0.21 6.97
C LYS A 181 -10.13 0.68 6.13
N GLY A 182 -10.72 1.74 6.72
CA GLY A 182 -11.60 2.66 5.99
C GLY A 182 -10.88 3.59 5.02
N GLU A 183 -9.62 3.92 5.28
CA GLU A 183 -8.82 4.80 4.41
C GLU A 183 -8.32 4.04 3.17
N VAL A 184 -8.01 2.75 3.32
CA VAL A 184 -7.52 1.88 2.22
C VAL A 184 -8.53 1.70 1.09
N ASP A 185 -9.82 1.84 1.37
CA ASP A 185 -10.87 1.70 0.36
C ASP A 185 -11.04 2.96 -0.50
N GLU A 186 -10.54 4.12 -0.05
CA GLU A 186 -10.62 5.38 -0.80
C GLU A 186 -9.59 5.46 -1.95
N ASP A 187 -8.38 4.93 -1.73
CA ASP A 187 -7.28 5.05 -2.69
C ASP A 187 -6.47 3.74 -2.78
N PRO A 188 -6.44 3.05 -3.94
CA PRO A 188 -5.69 1.81 -4.12
C PRO A 188 -4.20 1.92 -3.81
N VAL A 189 -3.61 3.12 -3.89
CA VAL A 189 -2.20 3.37 -3.53
C VAL A 189 -1.92 3.00 -2.07
N MET A 190 -2.93 3.12 -1.20
CA MET A 190 -2.79 2.77 0.21
C MET A 190 -2.59 1.26 0.46
N ARG A 191 -2.85 0.41 -0.54
CA ARG A 191 -2.59 -1.04 -0.48
C ARG A 191 -1.13 -1.39 -0.73
N VAL A 192 -0.33 -0.44 -1.22
CA VAL A 192 1.11 -0.65 -1.47
C VAL A 192 1.81 -1.00 -0.15
N PRO A 193 2.55 -2.12 -0.07
CA PRO A 193 3.20 -2.54 1.17
C PRO A 193 4.14 -1.47 1.74
N GLY A 194 3.85 -1.03 2.96
CA GLY A 194 4.63 -0.01 3.67
C GLY A 194 4.29 1.43 3.29
N PHE A 195 3.26 1.68 2.47
CA PHE A 195 2.78 3.03 2.21
C PHE A 195 2.21 3.66 3.47
N ARG A 196 2.61 4.90 3.75
CA ARG A 196 2.24 5.66 4.93
C ARG A 196 1.51 6.93 4.52
N ILE A 197 0.51 7.30 5.29
CA ILE A 197 -0.29 8.52 5.11
C ILE A 197 -0.12 9.43 6.32
N GLY A 198 -0.29 10.74 6.13
CA GLY A 198 -0.28 11.70 7.22
C GLY A 198 -1.44 11.48 8.20
N LYS A 199 -1.14 11.32 9.49
CA LYS A 199 -2.14 11.04 10.53
C LYS A 199 -2.54 12.26 11.34
N THR A 200 -1.64 13.22 11.52
CA THR A 200 -1.87 14.43 12.30
C THR A 200 -1.13 15.61 11.68
N GLY A 201 -1.42 16.82 12.17
CA GLY A 201 -0.66 18.03 11.82
C GLY A 201 -0.63 18.37 10.33
N ILE A 202 0.46 19.02 9.92
CA ILE A 202 0.77 19.35 8.52
C ILE A 202 0.80 18.10 7.65
N GLU A 203 1.33 16.98 8.14
CA GLU A 203 1.39 15.72 7.40
C GLU A 203 0.00 15.28 6.94
N LYS A 204 -1.03 15.41 7.79
CA LYS A 204 -2.42 15.11 7.41
C LYS A 204 -3.04 16.22 6.57
N GLY A 205 -2.85 17.49 6.96
CA GLY A 205 -3.46 18.63 6.28
C GLY A 205 -3.00 18.77 4.82
N PHE A 206 -1.73 18.51 4.57
CA PHE A 206 -1.11 18.58 3.24
C PHE A 206 -0.86 17.20 2.62
N ASP A 207 -1.46 16.13 3.13
CA ASP A 207 -1.18 14.75 2.68
C ASP A 207 -1.32 14.60 1.17
N ARG A 208 -2.37 15.17 0.57
CA ARG A 208 -2.61 15.11 -0.88
C ARG A 208 -1.51 15.76 -1.71
N GLN A 209 -0.88 16.83 -1.20
CA GLN A 209 0.20 17.54 -1.88
C GLN A 209 1.55 16.83 -1.64
N LEU A 210 1.80 16.46 -0.38
CA LEU A 210 3.03 15.80 0.05
C LEU A 210 3.15 14.39 -0.54
N ARG A 211 2.07 13.63 -0.69
CA ARG A 211 2.15 12.22 -1.11
C ARG A 211 2.49 12.02 -2.58
N GLY A 212 2.31 13.01 -3.46
CA GLY A 212 2.52 12.83 -4.90
C GLY A 212 1.52 11.86 -5.54
N ARG A 213 1.87 11.30 -6.71
CA ARG A 213 1.03 10.34 -7.43
C ARG A 213 1.77 9.03 -7.68
N ALA A 214 1.09 7.91 -7.40
CA ALA A 214 1.67 6.61 -7.62
C ALA A 214 1.90 6.32 -9.10
N GLY A 215 3.05 5.71 -9.36
CA GLY A 215 3.35 5.11 -10.64
C GLY A 215 2.72 3.72 -10.72
N SER A 216 2.91 3.05 -11.83
CA SER A 216 2.45 1.67 -11.98
C SER A 216 3.35 0.87 -12.91
N ILE A 217 3.58 -0.39 -12.57
CA ILE A 217 4.27 -1.35 -13.41
C ILE A 217 3.27 -2.42 -13.82
N SER A 218 3.14 -2.65 -15.13
CA SER A 218 2.24 -3.66 -15.68
C SER A 218 3.02 -4.94 -15.97
N TYR A 219 2.58 -6.03 -15.36
CA TYR A 219 3.12 -7.36 -15.58
C TYR A 219 2.10 -8.23 -16.30
N GLU A 220 2.58 -9.05 -17.23
CA GLU A 220 1.83 -10.18 -17.73
C GLU A 220 1.94 -11.34 -16.75
N VAL A 221 0.81 -11.86 -16.29
CA VAL A 221 0.74 -13.00 -15.38
C VAL A 221 0.16 -14.23 -16.07
N ASP A 222 0.65 -15.41 -15.69
CA ASP A 222 0.03 -16.67 -16.12
C ASP A 222 -1.25 -16.99 -15.32
N ALA A 223 -1.94 -18.08 -15.69
CA ALA A 223 -3.15 -18.53 -14.99
C ALA A 223 -2.93 -18.88 -13.50
N HIS A 224 -1.68 -19.04 -13.07
CA HIS A 224 -1.30 -19.30 -11.68
C HIS A 224 -0.87 -18.01 -10.95
N GLY A 225 -0.83 -16.85 -11.62
CA GLY A 225 -0.43 -15.56 -11.06
C GLY A 225 1.08 -15.29 -11.07
N ARG A 226 1.87 -16.10 -11.79
CA ARG A 226 3.32 -15.90 -11.94
C ARG A 226 3.60 -14.83 -12.98
N ILE A 227 4.50 -13.91 -12.64
CA ILE A 227 4.93 -12.85 -13.56
C ILE A 227 5.75 -13.49 -14.69
N VAL A 228 5.27 -13.37 -15.91
CA VAL A 228 5.92 -13.87 -17.13
C VAL A 228 6.84 -12.80 -17.72
N ARG A 229 6.33 -11.57 -17.85
CA ARG A 229 7.11 -10.43 -18.35
C ARG A 229 6.55 -9.09 -17.86
N GLU A 230 7.40 -8.07 -17.84
CA GLU A 230 6.98 -6.68 -17.72
C GLU A 230 6.51 -6.17 -19.08
N LEU A 231 5.32 -5.58 -19.13
CA LEU A 231 4.72 -4.99 -20.34
C LEU A 231 5.05 -3.50 -20.49
N GLY A 232 5.35 -2.84 -19.36
CA GLY A 232 5.72 -1.43 -19.30
C GLY A 232 5.54 -0.85 -17.91
N SER A 233 6.12 0.33 -17.70
CA SER A 233 6.02 1.07 -16.45
C SER A 233 5.70 2.54 -16.70
N VAL A 234 4.90 3.10 -15.79
CA VAL A 234 4.61 4.52 -15.68
C VAL A 234 5.30 4.99 -14.40
N PRO A 235 6.26 5.93 -14.48
CA PRO A 235 6.97 6.42 -13.30
C PRO A 235 6.00 7.14 -12.34
N SER A 236 6.35 7.14 -11.05
CA SER A 236 5.61 7.93 -10.05
C SER A 236 5.96 9.41 -10.14
N GLU A 237 5.01 10.26 -9.76
CA GLU A 237 5.24 11.70 -9.61
C GLU A 237 5.56 11.99 -8.13
N PRO A 238 6.70 12.62 -7.82
CA PRO A 238 7.03 12.98 -6.45
C PRO A 238 6.04 14.01 -5.90
N GLY A 239 5.88 13.99 -4.58
CA GLY A 239 5.09 14.99 -3.87
C GLY A 239 5.71 16.38 -3.93
N LYS A 240 4.88 17.38 -3.66
CA LYS A 240 5.34 18.77 -3.54
C LYS A 240 5.83 19.05 -2.14
N ASP A 241 6.92 19.78 -2.06
CA ASP A 241 7.46 20.25 -0.79
C ASP A 241 6.59 21.34 -0.19
N VAL A 242 6.63 21.44 1.14
CA VAL A 242 5.90 22.45 1.91
C VAL A 242 6.88 23.23 2.77
N VAL A 243 6.83 24.54 2.67
CA VAL A 243 7.60 25.45 3.54
C VAL A 243 6.65 25.99 4.61
N LEU A 244 7.06 25.86 5.87
CA LEU A 244 6.33 26.37 7.02
C LEU A 244 6.85 27.74 7.43
N THR A 245 6.05 28.47 8.19
CA THR A 245 6.46 29.72 8.85
C THR A 245 7.24 29.49 10.14
N LEU A 246 7.28 28.24 10.61
CA LEU A 246 7.94 27.86 11.84
C LEU A 246 9.44 28.10 11.76
N ASP A 247 9.98 28.52 12.90
CA ASP A 247 11.41 28.57 13.20
C ASP A 247 11.74 27.42 14.16
N HIS A 248 12.51 26.44 13.69
CA HIS A 248 12.85 25.22 14.38
C HIS A 248 13.81 25.44 15.55
N GLU A 249 14.69 26.44 15.48
CA GLU A 249 15.61 26.76 16.57
C GLU A 249 14.83 27.39 17.73
N LEU A 250 13.94 28.34 17.42
CA LEU A 250 13.02 28.90 18.40
C LEU A 250 12.06 27.84 18.95
N GLN A 251 11.61 26.90 18.12
CA GLN A 251 10.78 25.79 18.58
C GLN A 251 11.51 24.89 19.58
N ALA A 252 12.76 24.51 19.29
CA ALA A 252 13.56 23.70 20.18
C ALA A 252 13.83 24.44 21.50
N PHE A 253 14.19 25.73 21.42
CA PHE A 253 14.38 26.57 22.59
C PHE A 253 13.11 26.65 23.46
N ALA A 254 11.95 26.87 22.84
CA ALA A 254 10.67 26.93 23.57
C ALA A 254 10.35 25.58 24.23
N LEU A 255 10.54 24.46 23.52
CA LEU A 255 10.34 23.12 24.08
C LEU A 255 11.21 22.90 25.33
N ASP A 256 12.48 23.27 25.28
CA ASP A 256 13.41 23.12 26.40
C ASP A 256 12.99 23.98 27.61
N ARG A 257 12.48 25.19 27.37
CA ARG A 257 11.92 26.02 28.46
C ARG A 257 10.67 25.41 29.08
N LEU A 258 9.81 24.76 28.28
CA LEU A 258 8.61 24.07 28.76
C LEU A 258 8.90 22.67 29.33
N ALA A 259 10.11 22.14 29.19
CA ALA A 259 10.44 20.77 29.61
C ALA A 259 10.31 20.52 31.11
N SER A 260 10.41 21.57 31.94
CA SER A 260 10.17 21.50 33.38
C SER A 260 8.69 21.37 33.73
N GLN A 261 7.78 21.66 32.79
CA GLN A 261 6.34 21.65 33.01
C GLN A 261 5.76 20.30 32.65
N ARG A 262 4.87 19.78 33.51
CA ARG A 262 4.20 18.50 33.27
C ARG A 262 3.26 18.56 32.06
N ARG A 263 2.48 19.64 31.94
CA ARG A 263 1.53 19.90 30.85
C ARG A 263 1.54 21.38 30.55
N GLY A 264 1.67 21.75 29.28
CA GLY A 264 1.68 23.14 28.87
C GLY A 264 1.71 23.29 27.36
N SER A 265 1.42 24.48 26.88
CA SER A 265 1.56 24.85 25.48
C SER A 265 2.08 26.27 25.37
N LEU A 266 2.76 26.56 24.27
CA LEU A 266 3.22 27.91 23.95
C LEU A 266 3.03 28.13 22.45
N VAL A 267 2.48 29.30 22.11
CA VAL A 267 2.35 29.78 20.74
C VAL A 267 2.99 31.15 20.68
N ALA A 268 3.90 31.34 19.72
CA ALA A 268 4.44 32.64 19.37
C ALA A 268 4.16 32.90 17.89
N LEU A 269 3.60 34.07 17.61
CA LEU A 269 3.23 34.52 16.29
C LEU A 269 3.76 35.92 16.04
N ASP A 270 4.05 36.22 14.78
CA ASP A 270 4.33 37.58 14.34
C ASP A 270 3.00 38.35 14.24
N CYS A 271 2.85 39.41 15.04
CA CYS A 271 1.63 40.19 15.11
C CYS A 271 1.33 41.01 13.84
N ILE A 272 2.35 41.25 12.99
CA ILE A 272 2.21 42.02 11.75
C ILE A 272 1.78 41.10 10.61
N THR A 273 2.46 39.97 10.44
CA THR A 273 2.23 39.06 9.30
C THR A 273 1.21 37.96 9.62
N GLY A 274 0.96 37.67 10.89
CA GLY A 274 0.17 36.54 11.35
C GLY A 274 0.90 35.19 11.23
N GLU A 275 2.18 35.19 10.87
CA GLU A 275 2.99 33.96 10.77
C GLU A 275 3.15 33.31 12.14
N VAL A 276 2.92 32.00 12.22
CA VAL A 276 3.19 31.22 13.43
C VAL A 276 4.66 30.82 13.42
N LEU A 277 5.43 31.36 14.36
CA LEU A 277 6.86 31.11 14.48
C LEU A 277 7.15 29.89 15.37
N VAL A 278 6.40 29.77 16.47
CA VAL A 278 6.53 28.68 17.44
C VAL A 278 5.15 28.18 17.83
N MET A 279 4.97 26.87 17.82
CA MET A 279 3.82 26.21 18.44
C MET A 279 4.31 24.90 19.04
N VAL A 280 4.33 24.82 20.37
CA VAL A 280 4.80 23.65 21.12
C VAL A 280 3.76 23.20 22.13
N SER A 281 3.73 21.90 22.41
CA SER A 281 2.83 21.28 23.37
C SER A 281 3.60 20.24 24.18
N MET A 282 3.41 20.26 25.50
CA MET A 282 3.99 19.31 26.45
C MET A 282 2.90 18.50 27.16
N PRO A 283 3.12 17.20 27.40
CA PRO A 283 4.29 16.43 27.01
C PRO A 283 4.35 16.14 25.50
N SER A 284 5.58 16.06 24.97
CA SER A 284 5.86 15.69 23.58
C SER A 284 6.37 14.26 23.44
N PHE A 285 6.49 13.78 22.20
CA PHE A 285 6.97 12.44 21.86
C PHE A 285 7.80 12.47 20.57
N ASP A 286 8.59 11.43 20.34
CA ASP A 286 9.36 11.30 19.10
C ASP A 286 8.54 10.54 18.04
N PRO A 287 8.11 11.19 16.94
CA PRO A 287 7.38 10.53 15.86
C PRO A 287 8.20 9.47 15.13
N ASN A 288 9.53 9.53 15.14
CA ASN A 288 10.37 8.51 14.49
C ASN A 288 10.22 7.14 15.17
N GLU A 289 9.97 7.10 16.48
CA GLU A 289 9.76 5.85 17.23
C GLU A 289 8.45 5.13 16.85
N ILE A 290 7.52 5.87 16.24
CA ILE A 290 6.20 5.37 15.84
C ILE A 290 6.15 5.13 14.33
N ALA A 291 6.73 6.04 13.55
CA ALA A 291 6.71 5.99 12.10
C ALA A 291 7.62 4.88 11.55
N PHE A 292 8.80 4.65 12.14
CA PHE A 292 9.79 3.66 11.69
C PHE A 292 9.81 2.44 12.62
N LYS A 293 9.69 1.21 12.07
CA LYS A 293 9.60 -0.04 12.85
C LYS A 293 8.57 0.00 13.99
N ALA A 294 7.34 0.42 13.65
CA ALA A 294 6.20 0.60 14.56
C ALA A 294 6.20 -0.36 15.77
N ASP A 295 6.64 0.15 16.92
CA ASP A 295 6.68 -0.60 18.17
C ASP A 295 5.30 -0.50 18.85
N ALA A 296 4.56 -1.61 18.81
CA ALA A 296 3.22 -1.68 19.37
C ALA A 296 3.19 -1.40 20.89
N GLN A 297 4.26 -1.72 21.62
CA GLN A 297 4.34 -1.49 23.06
C GLN A 297 4.53 0.00 23.36
N LYS A 298 5.45 0.67 22.65
CA LYS A 298 5.66 2.12 22.77
C LYS A 298 4.42 2.90 22.34
N TRP A 299 3.79 2.51 21.23
CA TRP A 299 2.53 3.10 20.79
C TRP A 299 1.43 2.97 21.85
N LYS A 300 1.28 1.77 22.43
CA LYS A 300 0.31 1.54 23.50
C LYS A 300 0.60 2.44 24.71
N ALA A 301 1.86 2.54 25.13
CA ALA A 301 2.25 3.40 26.25
C ALA A 301 1.93 4.88 25.99
N LEU A 302 2.17 5.38 24.77
CA LEU A 302 1.82 6.75 24.39
C LEU A 302 0.30 6.97 24.34
N ALA A 303 -0.43 6.03 23.76
CA ALA A 303 -1.89 6.13 23.60
C ALA A 303 -2.66 6.00 24.92
N THR A 304 -2.14 5.24 25.89
CA THR A 304 -2.77 5.08 27.22
C THR A 304 -2.16 5.99 28.29
N SER A 305 -1.25 6.89 27.92
CA SER A 305 -0.62 7.79 28.88
C SER A 305 -1.66 8.76 29.47
N PRO A 306 -1.73 8.90 30.81
CA PRO A 306 -2.68 9.81 31.45
C PRO A 306 -2.36 11.28 31.16
N ASP A 307 -1.14 11.58 30.70
CA ASP A 307 -0.70 12.91 30.31
C ASP A 307 -0.94 13.21 28.83
N GLU A 308 -1.62 12.32 28.08
CA GLU A 308 -2.10 12.56 26.71
C GLU A 308 -1.09 13.28 25.79
N PRO A 309 0.09 12.69 25.54
CA PRO A 309 1.15 13.32 24.74
C PRO A 309 0.78 13.48 23.25
N LEU A 310 -0.20 12.71 22.77
CA LEU A 310 -0.67 12.78 21.39
C LEU A 310 -1.48 14.05 21.08
N ASN A 311 -2.04 14.69 22.11
CA ASN A 311 -2.90 15.85 21.95
C ASN A 311 -2.08 17.13 21.74
N ASN A 312 -2.39 17.86 20.67
CA ASN A 312 -1.87 19.21 20.48
C ASN A 312 -2.67 20.18 21.37
N ARG A 313 -2.10 20.53 22.52
CA ARG A 313 -2.73 21.44 23.49
C ARG A 313 -2.85 22.87 23.00
N ALA A 314 -1.96 23.31 22.11
CA ALA A 314 -2.01 24.66 21.57
C ALA A 314 -3.23 24.88 20.66
N ALA A 315 -3.65 23.84 19.92
CA ALA A 315 -4.75 23.96 18.95
C ALA A 315 -6.06 23.30 19.42
N ALA A 316 -6.00 22.19 20.15
CA ALA A 316 -7.18 21.41 20.56
C ALA A 316 -7.49 21.54 22.06
N GLY A 317 -6.64 22.21 22.83
CA GLY A 317 -6.85 22.41 24.26
C GLY A 317 -7.95 23.43 24.53
N LEU A 318 -8.94 23.06 25.33
CA LEU A 318 -9.97 23.96 25.82
C LEU A 318 -9.66 24.32 27.27
N TYR A 319 -9.29 25.58 27.48
CA TYR A 319 -8.90 26.09 28.79
C TYR A 319 -9.73 27.34 29.12
N PRO A 320 -10.15 27.54 30.37
CA PRO A 320 -10.68 28.82 30.81
C PRO A 320 -9.63 29.91 30.56
N PRO A 321 -9.94 31.00 29.85
CA PRO A 321 -8.93 31.98 29.41
C PRO A 321 -8.32 32.79 30.56
N GLY A 322 -8.92 32.79 31.75
CA GLY A 322 -8.38 33.56 32.87
C GLY A 322 -8.42 35.07 32.62
N SER A 323 -7.48 35.79 33.23
CA SER A 323 -7.39 37.26 33.26
C SER A 323 -6.22 37.77 32.43
#